data_AF-A0A503SWP6-F1
#
_entry.id   AF-A0A503SWP6-F1
#
_cell.length_a   1.000
_cell.length_b   1.000
_cell.length_c   1.000
_cell.angle_alpha   90.00
_cell.angle_beta   90.00
_cell.angle_gamma   90.00
#
_symmetry.space_group_name_H-M   'P 1'
#
loop_
_entity.id
_entity.type
_entity.pdbx_description
1 polymer ?
#
loop_
_entity_poly.entity_id
_entity_poly.type
_entity_poly.pdbx_seq_one_letter_code
_entity_poly.pdbx_strand_id
1 'polypeptide(L)'
;MARALDGIEPEVERESERLRGASNQMTDCAAFCLEATENGDKSERLSAKLDILARDLAANRARQLLLERQKSFLAKIRAGLPRILHSSRA
;
A
#
# COMPACT_ATOMS: atom_id res chain seq x y z
N MET A 1 19.67 8.66 14.94
CA MET A 1 19.00 7.42 14.51
C MET A 1 17.55 7.34 14.98
N ALA A 2 17.26 7.36 16.29
CA ALA A 2 15.86 7.34 16.78
C ALA A 2 14.96 8.41 16.10
N ARG A 3 15.37 9.68 16.12
CA ARG A 3 14.62 10.78 15.44
C ARG A 3 14.42 10.60 13.93
N ALA A 4 15.31 9.87 13.26
CA ALA A 4 15.17 9.59 11.83
C ALA A 4 14.12 8.50 11.58
N LEU A 5 14.10 7.47 12.43
CA LEU A 5 13.06 6.43 12.40
C LEU A 5 11.67 7.01 12.72
N ASP A 6 11.61 7.95 13.66
CA ASP A 6 10.37 8.64 14.03
C ASP A 6 9.83 9.53 12.90
N GLY A 7 10.68 9.99 11.98
CA GLY A 7 10.24 10.74 10.78
C GLY A 7 9.70 9.85 9.66
N ILE A 8 10.21 8.62 9.53
CA ILE A 8 9.87 7.69 8.45
C ILE A 8 8.54 6.99 8.71
N GLU A 9 8.26 6.60 9.96
CA GLU A 9 7.06 5.83 10.30
C GLU A 9 5.73 6.53 9.91
N PRO A 10 5.54 7.84 10.16
CA PRO A 10 4.35 8.55 9.68
C PRO A 10 4.24 8.62 8.16
N GLU A 11 5.35 8.61 7.43
CA GLU A 11 5.34 8.59 5.96
C GLU A 11 4.86 7.24 5.43
N VAL A 12 5.35 6.15 6.02
CA VAL A 12 4.91 4.80 5.69
C VAL A 12 3.42 4.63 5.98
N GLU A 13 2.92 5.15 7.10
CA GLU A 13 1.49 5.07 7.43
C GLU A 13 0.64 5.87 6.46
N ARG A 14 1.01 7.13 6.17
CA ARG A 14 0.31 7.95 5.18
C ARG A 14 0.26 7.30 3.81
N GLU A 15 1.34 6.65 3.38
CA GLU A 15 1.35 5.93 2.11
C GLU A 15 0.42 4.70 2.17
N SER A 16 0.46 3.91 3.24
CA SER A 16 -0.46 2.78 3.45
C SER A 16 -1.93 3.20 3.36
N GLU A 17 -2.30 4.32 3.99
CA GLU A 17 -3.67 4.86 3.95
C GLU A 17 -4.07 5.29 2.54
N ARG A 18 -3.19 5.99 1.81
CA ARG A 18 -3.43 6.39 0.41
C ARG A 18 -3.63 5.17 -0.49
N LEU A 19 -2.80 4.14 -0.34
CA LEU A 19 -2.91 2.90 -1.11
C LEU A 19 -4.22 2.17 -0.84
N ARG A 20 -4.68 2.17 0.43
CA ARG A 20 -5.98 1.61 0.81
C ARG A 20 -7.14 2.37 0.17
N GLY A 21 -7.11 3.70 0.25
CA GLY A 21 -8.10 4.56 -0.41
C GLY A 21 -8.15 4.33 -1.92
N ALA A 22 -6.99 4.25 -2.57
CA ALA A 22 -6.90 3.97 -4.00
C ALA A 22 -7.41 2.57 -4.37
N SER A 23 -7.15 1.54 -3.54
CA SER A 23 -7.69 0.20 -3.77
C SER A 23 -9.22 0.19 -3.73
N ASN A 24 -9.83 0.88 -2.75
CA ASN A 24 -11.29 0.98 -2.67
C ASN A 24 -11.86 1.64 -3.93
N GLN A 25 -11.29 2.77 -4.36
CA GLN A 25 -11.73 3.46 -5.58
C GLN A 25 -11.59 2.57 -6.84
N MET A 26 -10.52 1.79 -6.95
CA MET A 26 -10.35 0.85 -8.06
C MET A 26 -11.40 -0.25 -8.03
N THR A 27 -11.70 -0.81 -6.86
CA THR A 27 -12.73 -1.84 -6.68
C THR A 27 -14.13 -1.30 -6.99
N ASP A 28 -14.47 -0.10 -6.51
CA ASP A 28 -15.75 0.56 -6.82
C ASP A 28 -15.89 0.81 -8.32
N CYS A 29 -14.81 1.27 -8.97
CA CYS A 29 -14.81 1.48 -10.42
C CYS A 29 -14.95 0.18 -11.20
N ALA A 30 -14.30 -0.89 -10.75
CA ALA A 30 -14.43 -2.21 -11.36
C ALA A 30 -15.86 -2.75 -11.22
N ALA A 31 -16.47 -2.62 -10.04
CA ALA A 31 -17.87 -3.00 -9.80
C ALA A 31 -18.82 -2.27 -10.76
N PHE A 32 -18.65 -0.95 -10.92
CA PHE A 32 -19.43 -0.17 -11.89
C PHE A 32 -19.24 -0.66 -13.33
N CYS A 33 -18.01 -0.95 -13.76
CA CYS A 33 -17.75 -1.43 -15.12
C CYS A 33 -18.37 -2.82 -15.37
N LEU A 34 -18.37 -3.69 -14.35
CA LEU A 34 -19.00 -5.01 -14.41
C LEU A 34 -20.53 -4.88 -14.51
N GLU A 35 -21.14 -4.07 -13.66
CA GLU A 35 -22.59 -3.80 -13.71
C GLU A 35 -23.02 -3.22 -15.07
N ALA A 36 -22.25 -2.28 -15.64
CA ALA A 36 -22.52 -1.76 -16.97
C ALA A 36 -22.46 -2.86 -18.05
N THR A 37 -21.48 -3.77 -17.94
CA THR A 37 -21.32 -4.91 -18.86
C THR A 37 -22.49 -5.90 -18.74
N GLU A 38 -22.94 -6.19 -17.52
CA GLU A 38 -24.09 -7.05 -17.24
C GLU A 38 -25.40 -6.46 -17.79
N ASN A 39 -25.54 -5.13 -17.76
CA ASN A 39 -26.66 -4.40 -18.33
C ASN A 39 -26.61 -4.27 -19.87
N GLY A 40 -25.64 -4.91 -20.53
CA GLY A 40 -25.56 -5.02 -21.98
C GLY A 40 -24.59 -4.06 -22.66
N ASP A 41 -23.89 -3.19 -21.91
CA ASP A 41 -22.81 -2.37 -22.47
C ASP A 41 -21.52 -3.21 -22.63
N LYS A 42 -21.40 -3.87 -23.79
CA LYS A 42 -20.24 -4.69 -24.14
C LYS A 42 -19.12 -3.89 -24.81
N SER A 43 -18.92 -2.63 -24.41
CA SER A 43 -17.85 -1.81 -24.98
C SER A 43 -16.47 -2.41 -24.69
N GLU A 44 -15.64 -2.58 -25.72
CA GLU A 44 -14.23 -2.94 -25.59
C GLU A 44 -13.48 -2.00 -24.62
N ARG A 45 -13.96 -0.75 -24.52
CA ARG A 45 -13.44 0.24 -23.58
C ARG A 45 -13.62 -0.17 -22.12
N LEU A 46 -14.76 -0.75 -21.75
CA LEU A 46 -15.00 -1.22 -20.37
C LEU A 46 -14.13 -2.43 -20.04
N SER A 47 -13.98 -3.36 -21.00
CA SER A 47 -13.08 -4.51 -20.87
C SER A 47 -11.62 -4.06 -20.65
N ALA A 48 -11.12 -3.18 -21.52
CA ALA A 48 -9.76 -2.64 -21.38
C ALA A 48 -9.57 -1.87 -20.05
N LYS A 49 -10.61 -1.19 -19.57
CA LYS A 49 -10.58 -0.50 -18.29
C LYS A 49 -10.51 -1.48 -17.11
N LEU A 50 -11.23 -2.60 -17.15
CA LEU A 50 -11.13 -3.66 -16.14
C LEU A 50 -9.72 -4.26 -16.09
N ASP A 51 -9.09 -4.49 -17.24
CA ASP A 51 -7.71 -5.00 -17.30
C ASP A 51 -6.68 -4.02 -16.70
N ILE A 52 -6.90 -2.72 -16.91
CA ILE A 52 -6.07 -1.67 -16.29
C ILE A 52 -6.28 -1.68 -14.77
N LEU A 53 -7.54 -1.66 -14.31
CA LEU A 53 -7.88 -1.69 -12.88
C LEU A 53 -7.30 -2.92 -12.18
N ALA A 54 -7.32 -4.08 -12.83
CA ALA A 54 -6.75 -5.31 -12.28
C ALA A 54 -5.22 -5.21 -12.11
N ARG A 55 -4.50 -4.66 -13.11
CA ARG A 55 -3.06 -4.45 -13.04
C ARG A 55 -2.68 -3.42 -11.98
N ASP A 56 -3.42 -2.31 -11.91
CA ASP A 56 -3.19 -1.26 -10.93
C ASP A 56 -3.44 -1.76 -9.51
N LEU A 57 -4.50 -2.55 -9.30
CA LEU A 57 -4.80 -3.18 -8.02
C LEU A 57 -3.70 -4.16 -7.60
N ALA A 58 -3.16 -4.96 -8.53
CA ALA A 58 -2.06 -5.86 -8.25
C ALA A 58 -0.78 -5.11 -7.87
N ALA A 59 -0.45 -4.02 -8.56
CA ALA A 59 0.68 -3.15 -8.23
C ALA A 59 0.50 -2.49 -6.86
N ASN A 60 -0.70 -1.99 -6.56
CA ASN A 60 -1.05 -1.40 -5.27
C ASN A 60 -0.87 -2.41 -4.12
N ARG A 61 -1.38 -3.63 -4.28
CA ARG A 61 -1.19 -4.73 -3.31
C ARG A 61 0.28 -5.07 -3.09
N ALA A 62 1.08 -5.13 -4.16
CA ALA A 62 2.52 -5.37 -4.05
C ALA A 62 3.22 -4.26 -3.25
N ARG A 63 2.82 -3.00 -3.45
CA ARG A 63 3.34 -1.87 -2.67
C ARG A 63 2.91 -1.94 -1.21
N GLN A 64 1.66 -2.27 -0.91
CA GLN A 64 1.19 -2.46 0.46
C GLN A 64 2.02 -3.52 1.20
N LEU A 65 2.28 -4.67 0.56
CA LEU A 65 3.11 -5.73 1.14
C LEU A 65 4.54 -5.25 1.44
N LEU A 66 5.11 -4.41 0.59
CA LEU A 66 6.42 -3.81 0.82
C LEU A 66 6.40 -2.85 2.01
N LEU A 67 5.36 -2.00 2.13
CA LEU A 67 5.21 -1.10 3.28
C LEU A 67 5.08 -1.88 4.58
N GLU A 68 4.32 -2.98 4.62
CA GLU A 68 4.20 -3.83 5.81
C GLU A 68 5.55 -4.45 6.22
N ARG A 69 6.37 -4.87 5.24
CA ARG A 69 7.75 -5.31 5.51
C ARG A 69 8.61 -4.19 6.07
N GLN A 70 8.48 -2.98 5.54
CA GLN A 70 9.20 -1.79 6.05
C GLN A 70 8.77 -1.46 7.49
N LYS A 71 7.46 -1.48 7.80
CA LYS A 71 6.95 -1.30 9.17
C LYS A 71 7.54 -2.33 10.12
N SER A 72 7.51 -3.61 9.75
CA SER A 72 8.09 -4.69 10.57
C SER A 72 9.59 -4.48 10.81
N PHE A 73 10.33 -4.06 9.78
CA PHE A 73 11.75 -3.77 9.88
C PHE A 73 12.05 -2.57 10.81
N LEU A 74 11.31 -1.47 10.65
CA LEU A 74 11.43 -0.28 11.51
C LEU A 74 11.15 -0.63 12.97
N ALA A 75 10.11 -1.43 13.25
CA ALA A 75 9.78 -1.89 14.59
C ALA A 75 10.94 -2.70 15.22
N LYS A 76 11.54 -3.62 14.46
CA LYS A 76 12.70 -4.41 14.91
C LYS A 76 13.92 -3.53 15.20
N ILE A 77 14.24 -2.59 14.32
CA ILE A 77 15.34 -1.64 14.56
C ILE A 77 15.08 -0.83 15.81
N ARG A 78 13.87 -0.27 15.97
CA ARG A 78 13.53 0.57 17.13
C ARG A 78 13.65 -0.21 18.44
N ALA A 79 13.27 -1.48 18.47
CA ALA A 79 13.43 -2.35 19.63
C ALA A 79 14.90 -2.77 19.89
N GLY A 80 15.73 -2.86 18.85
CA GLY A 80 17.16 -3.19 18.95
C GLY A 80 18.04 -2.00 19.34
N LEU A 81 17.63 -0.78 18.95
CA LEU A 81 18.42 0.45 19.10
C LEU A 81 18.89 0.70 20.54
N PRO A 82 18.06 0.54 21.59
CA PRO A 82 18.51 0.74 22.96
C PRO A 82 19.69 -0.16 23.31
N ARG A 83 19.66 -1.45 22.96
CA ARG A 83 20.76 -2.39 23.28
C ARG A 83 22.08 -1.97 22.66
N ILE A 84 22.05 -1.52 21.41
CA ILE A 84 23.23 -1.02 20.69
C ILE A 84 23.77 0.26 21.34
N LEU A 85 22.88 1.19 21.69
CA LEU A 85 23.28 2.46 22.31
C LEU A 85 23.84 2.29 23.72
N HIS A 86 23.35 1.32 24.50
CA HIS A 86 23.89 1.02 25.83
C HIS A 86 25.25 0.28 25.75
N SER A 87 25.44 -0.60 24.77
CA SER A 87 26.74 -1.25 24.52
C SER A 87 27.83 -0.28 24.05
N SER A 88 27.46 0.87 23.46
CA SER A 88 28.41 1.89 22.98
C SER A 88 28.82 2.90 24.07
N ARG A 89 28.18 2.87 25.25
CA ARG A 89 28.47 3.75 26.39
C ARG A 89 29.28 3.07 27.51
N ALA A 90 29.46 1.75 27.43
CA ALA A 90 30.37 0.98 28.27
C ALA A 90 31.75 0.91 27.59
#